data_AF-A0AAJ6ZVH0-F1
#
_entry.id   AF-A0AAJ6ZVH0-F1
#
_cell.length_a   1.000
_cell.length_b   1.000
_cell.length_c   1.000
_cell.angle_alpha   90.00
_cell.angle_beta   90.00
_cell.angle_gamma   90.00
#
_symmetry.space_group_name_H-M   'P 1'
#
loop_
_entity.id
_entity.type
_entity.pdbx_description
1 polymer ?
#
loop_
_entity_poly.entity_id
_entity_poly.type
_entity_poly.pdbx_seq_one_letter_code
_entity_poly.pdbx_strand_id
1 'polypeptide(L)'
;MPLLDITNPAVIIFLIENYEKENRLRLNWIHKHREQIQQAATLNREPTNYFETDVIAHNMIAGMATTTRDHIVSGYNRRKTPLRDAVFVPGVKDLRHGHSIVDVGLGDPKDDSRLKRPDDDLSIDPIMRPVDPKVNKIIYKPRPEFGKNKYLETRSKTWPEKKYYFSECSNWDYGWRMKDSSLRQKPMYGRCWHLHRAVRTRVGPKPDPPYYKSSDPPGPTKIVNI
;
A
#
# COMPACT_ATOMS: atom_id res chain seq x y z
N MET A 1 16.15 24.54 -1.30
CA MET A 1 17.01 23.36 -1.56
C MET A 1 18.36 23.61 -0.88
N PRO A 2 18.95 22.64 -0.19
CA PRO A 2 20.32 22.80 0.31
C PRO A 2 21.27 23.05 -0.88
N LEU A 3 22.22 23.96 -0.71
CA LEU A 3 23.26 24.21 -1.71
C LEU A 3 24.14 22.96 -1.82
N LEU A 4 24.13 22.33 -3.00
CA LEU A 4 25.01 21.20 -3.31
C LEU A 4 26.46 21.72 -3.37
N ASP A 5 27.36 21.07 -2.65
CA ASP A 5 28.78 21.40 -2.68
C ASP A 5 29.40 20.95 -4.01
N ILE A 6 29.43 21.87 -4.96
CA ILE A 6 29.98 21.68 -6.31
C ILE A 6 31.49 21.53 -6.35
N THR A 7 32.20 21.69 -5.22
CA THR A 7 33.65 21.48 -5.15
C THR A 7 34.01 20.03 -4.83
N ASN A 8 33.06 19.24 -4.36
CA ASN A 8 33.27 17.82 -4.07
C ASN A 8 33.28 16.98 -5.37
N PRO A 9 34.37 16.25 -5.69
CA PRO A 9 34.46 15.47 -6.92
C PRO A 9 33.40 14.38 -7.05
N ALA A 10 32.94 13.79 -5.94
CA ALA A 10 31.88 12.78 -5.96
C ALA A 10 30.52 13.37 -6.39
N VAL A 11 30.24 14.61 -6.01
CA VAL A 11 29.02 15.33 -6.40
C VAL A 11 29.07 15.69 -7.88
N ILE A 12 30.23 16.13 -8.37
CA ILE A 12 30.46 16.42 -9.80
C ILE A 12 30.21 15.16 -10.65
N ILE A 13 30.81 14.02 -10.28
CA ILE A 13 30.62 12.75 -11.00
C ILE A 13 29.14 12.35 -11.04
N PHE A 14 28.46 12.42 -9.90
CA PHE A 14 27.03 12.09 -9.81
C PHE A 14 26.16 12.98 -10.71
N LEU A 15 26.44 14.29 -10.79
CA LEU A 15 25.71 15.22 -11.64
C LEU A 15 25.94 14.93 -13.13
N ILE A 16 27.18 14.61 -13.51
CA ILE A 16 27.52 14.20 -14.88
C ILE A 16 26.77 12.92 -15.26
N GLU A 17 26.79 11.89 -14.40
CA GLU A 17 26.08 10.63 -14.65
C GLU A 17 24.57 10.83 -14.79
N ASN A 18 23.96 11.68 -13.97
CA ASN A 18 22.52 11.97 -14.09
C ASN A 18 22.21 12.72 -15.37
N TYR A 19 23.02 13.71 -15.74
CA TYR A 19 22.85 14.43 -17.00
C TYR A 19 22.94 13.48 -18.20
N GLU A 20 23.90 12.56 -18.20
CA GLU A 20 24.00 11.54 -19.24
C GLU A 20 22.80 10.58 -19.25
N LYS A 21 22.29 10.16 -18.08
CA LYS A 21 21.10 9.31 -17.99
C LYS A 21 19.86 10.01 -18.55
N GLU A 22 19.63 11.26 -18.19
CA GLU A 22 18.52 12.04 -18.74
C GLU A 22 18.67 12.24 -20.25
N ASN A 23 19.87 12.56 -20.73
CA ASN A 23 20.12 12.67 -22.17
C ASN A 23 19.84 11.37 -22.91
N ARG A 24 20.25 10.22 -22.38
CA ARG A 24 19.93 8.91 -22.95
C ARG A 24 18.43 8.65 -22.97
N LEU A 25 17.71 8.97 -21.88
CA LEU A 25 16.25 8.81 -21.82
C LEU A 25 15.53 9.72 -22.82
N ARG A 26 15.96 10.97 -22.95
CA ARG A 26 15.41 11.92 -23.93
C ARG A 26 15.69 11.45 -25.36
N LEU A 27 16.91 11.03 -25.67
CA LEU A 27 17.25 10.47 -26.97
C LEU A 27 16.42 9.23 -27.27
N ASN A 28 16.26 8.30 -26.33
CA ASN A 28 15.42 7.13 -26.50
C ASN A 28 13.95 7.50 -26.74
N TRP A 29 13.43 8.49 -26.02
CA TRP A 29 12.06 8.97 -26.24
C TRP A 29 11.90 9.61 -27.61
N ILE A 30 12.83 10.48 -28.02
CA ILE A 30 12.86 11.12 -29.34
C ILE A 30 12.95 10.06 -30.44
N HIS A 31 13.80 9.05 -30.28
CA HIS A 31 13.92 7.96 -31.25
C HIS A 31 12.63 7.14 -31.34
N LYS A 32 12.01 6.80 -30.20
CA LYS A 32 10.76 6.04 -30.14
C LYS A 32 9.59 6.78 -30.79
N HIS A 33 9.55 8.12 -30.70
CA HIS A 33 8.47 8.95 -31.22
C HIS A 33 8.90 9.74 -32.46
N ARG A 34 10.03 9.37 -33.08
CA ARG A 34 10.66 10.13 -34.16
C ARG A 34 9.69 10.35 -35.32
N GLU A 35 8.98 9.30 -35.71
CA GLU A 35 8.03 9.34 -36.83
C GLU A 35 6.87 10.29 -36.54
N GLN A 36 6.29 10.24 -35.34
CA GLN A 36 5.23 11.15 -34.91
C GLN A 36 5.70 12.60 -34.84
N ILE A 37 6.91 12.83 -34.34
CA ILE A 37 7.52 14.17 -34.29
C ILE A 37 7.80 14.68 -35.70
N GLN A 38 8.29 13.81 -36.59
CA GLN A 38 8.56 14.16 -37.98
C GLN A 38 7.26 14.48 -38.73
N GLN A 39 6.20 13.68 -38.53
CA GLN A 39 4.87 13.94 -39.06
C GLN A 39 4.24 15.20 -38.46
N ALA A 40 4.50 15.50 -37.19
CA ALA A 40 4.04 16.72 -36.54
C ALA A 40 4.80 17.96 -37.02
N ALA A 41 6.09 17.84 -37.30
CA ALA A 41 6.94 18.94 -37.78
C ALA A 41 6.68 19.29 -39.25
N THR A 42 6.18 18.35 -40.06
CA THR A 42 5.76 18.65 -41.42
C THR A 42 4.41 19.35 -41.44
N LEU A 43 4.27 20.33 -42.35
CA LEU A 43 3.03 21.07 -42.56
C LEU A 43 1.99 20.24 -43.34
N ASN A 44 2.42 19.15 -43.98
CA ASN A 44 1.61 18.25 -44.81
C ASN A 44 1.07 17.07 -43.99
N ARG A 45 0.42 17.33 -42.86
CA ARG A 45 -0.31 16.27 -42.14
C ARG A 45 -1.49 15.85 -43.01
N GLU A 46 -1.76 14.54 -43.08
CA GLU A 46 -3.01 14.09 -43.67
C GLU A 46 -4.17 14.74 -42.90
N PRO A 47 -5.10 15.42 -43.58
CA PRO A 47 -6.24 15.99 -42.90
C PRO A 47 -7.03 14.86 -42.25
N THR A 48 -7.28 14.96 -40.95
CA THR A 48 -8.07 13.97 -40.20
C THR A 48 -9.53 13.90 -40.65
N ASN A 49 -9.95 14.75 -41.58
CA ASN A 49 -11.29 14.78 -42.18
C ASN A 49 -12.44 14.82 -41.15
N TYR A 50 -12.22 15.45 -39.99
CA TYR A 50 -13.31 15.71 -39.07
C TYR A 50 -14.24 16.75 -39.67
N PHE A 51 -15.50 16.38 -39.85
CA PHE A 51 -16.53 17.32 -40.23
C PHE A 51 -17.13 17.95 -38.97
N GLU A 52 -17.77 19.11 -39.12
CA GLU A 52 -18.47 19.78 -38.01
C GLU A 52 -19.49 18.83 -37.34
N THR A 53 -20.11 17.95 -38.13
CA THR A 53 -21.02 16.91 -37.66
C THR A 53 -20.37 15.94 -36.67
N ASP A 54 -19.10 15.61 -36.86
CA ASP A 54 -18.38 14.66 -35.99
C ASP A 54 -18.05 15.31 -34.64
N VAL A 55 -17.67 16.58 -34.66
CA VAL A 55 -17.41 17.38 -33.45
C VAL A 55 -18.71 17.55 -32.65
N ILE A 56 -19.81 17.85 -33.35
CA ILE A 56 -21.14 17.94 -32.73
C ILE A 56 -21.55 16.60 -32.14
N ALA A 57 -21.42 15.49 -32.88
CA ALA A 57 -21.76 14.15 -32.41
C ALA A 57 -20.94 13.75 -31.18
N HIS A 58 -19.64 14.03 -31.16
CA HIS A 58 -18.78 13.75 -30.01
C HIS A 58 -19.23 14.52 -28.76
N ASN A 59 -19.55 15.80 -28.91
CA ASN A 59 -20.07 16.63 -27.81
C ASN A 59 -21.42 16.12 -27.30
N MET A 60 -22.30 15.66 -28.20
CA MET A 60 -23.57 15.05 -27.83
C MET A 60 -23.37 13.75 -27.05
N ILE A 61 -22.48 12.86 -27.52
CA ILE A 61 -22.15 11.59 -26.84
C ILE A 61 -21.59 11.85 -25.45
N ALA A 62 -20.69 12.83 -25.30
CA ALA A 62 -20.15 13.21 -23.99
C ALA A 62 -21.26 13.74 -23.05
N GLY A 63 -22.20 14.53 -23.58
CA GLY A 63 -23.34 15.07 -22.82
C GLY A 63 -24.36 14.01 -22.37
N MET A 64 -24.55 12.94 -23.14
CA MET A 64 -25.52 11.87 -22.84
C MET A 64 -25.30 11.22 -21.47
N ALA A 65 -24.04 11.07 -21.02
CA ALA A 65 -23.74 10.50 -19.72
C ALA A 65 -24.28 11.35 -18.55
N THR A 66 -24.31 12.66 -18.73
CA THR A 66 -24.88 13.59 -17.73
C THR A 66 -26.41 13.58 -17.78
N THR A 67 -26.99 13.65 -18.99
CA THR A 67 -28.44 13.61 -19.17
C THR A 67 -29.07 12.32 -18.64
N THR A 68 -28.41 11.18 -18.83
CA THR A 68 -28.88 9.88 -18.30
C THR A 68 -28.84 9.84 -16.77
N ARG A 69 -27.76 10.33 -16.15
CA ARG A 69 -27.67 10.49 -14.69
C ARG A 69 -28.80 11.36 -14.14
N ASP A 70 -29.01 12.53 -14.75
CA ASP A 70 -30.03 13.49 -14.32
C ASP A 70 -31.44 12.93 -14.50
N HIS A 71 -31.69 12.18 -15.58
CA HIS A 71 -32.96 11.49 -15.80
C HIS A 71 -33.25 10.47 -14.69
N ILE A 72 -32.27 9.64 -14.33
CA ILE A 72 -32.41 8.66 -13.24
C ILE A 72 -32.70 9.36 -11.91
N VAL A 73 -31.92 10.38 -11.57
CA VAL A 73 -32.08 11.18 -10.34
C VAL A 73 -33.45 11.86 -10.32
N SER A 74 -33.89 12.44 -11.44
CA SER A 74 -35.21 13.06 -11.59
C SER A 74 -36.33 12.04 -11.40
N GLY A 75 -36.22 10.85 -11.99
CA GLY A 75 -37.18 9.76 -11.79
C GLY A 75 -37.33 9.35 -10.32
N TYR A 76 -36.21 9.28 -9.60
CA TYR A 76 -36.21 9.03 -8.15
C TYR A 76 -36.84 10.18 -7.36
N ASN A 77 -36.50 11.43 -7.69
CA ASN A 77 -37.02 12.62 -7.00
C ASN A 77 -38.51 12.88 -7.27
N ARG A 78 -39.02 12.58 -8.47
CA ARG A 78 -40.46 12.68 -8.79
C ARG A 78 -41.34 11.77 -7.92
N ARG A 79 -40.79 10.65 -7.45
CA ARG A 79 -41.49 9.72 -6.55
C ARG A 79 -41.46 10.17 -5.09
N LYS A 80 -40.65 11.17 -4.74
CA LYS A 80 -40.61 11.72 -3.39
C LYS A 80 -41.72 12.74 -3.23
N THR A 81 -42.60 12.54 -2.25
CA THR A 81 -43.55 13.56 -1.82
C THR A 81 -42.80 14.64 -1.04
N PRO A 82 -42.87 15.92 -1.42
CA PRO A 82 -42.27 17.00 -0.64
C PRO A 82 -42.97 17.08 0.71
N LEU A 83 -42.22 17.01 1.82
CA LEU A 83 -42.76 17.27 3.15
C LEU A 83 -43.14 18.76 3.20
N ARG A 84 -44.45 19.05 3.22
CA ARG A 84 -44.96 20.44 3.14
C ARG A 84 -44.83 21.21 4.46
N ASP A 85 -44.77 20.49 5.58
CA ASP A 85 -44.66 21.04 6.93
C ASP A 85 -43.65 20.23 7.76
N ALA A 86 -42.42 20.08 7.26
CA ALA A 86 -41.35 19.53 8.10
C ALA A 86 -41.11 20.50 9.26
N VAL A 87 -41.55 20.13 10.48
CA VAL A 87 -41.24 20.84 11.73
C VAL A 87 -39.74 21.07 11.87
N PHE A 88 -38.94 20.20 11.26
CA PHE A 88 -37.49 20.26 11.20
C PHE A 88 -37.01 19.94 9.78
N VAL A 89 -36.52 20.95 9.07
CA VAL A 89 -35.77 20.78 7.83
C VAL A 89 -34.31 20.64 8.22
N PRO A 90 -33.66 19.48 7.99
CA PRO A 90 -32.26 19.31 8.35
C PRO A 90 -31.42 20.31 7.55
N GLY A 91 -30.83 21.27 8.27
CA GLY A 91 -29.87 22.22 7.74
C GLY A 91 -28.45 21.65 7.78
N VAL A 92 -27.47 22.49 7.47
CA VAL A 92 -26.05 22.08 7.49
C VAL A 92 -25.60 21.60 8.88
N LYS A 93 -26.24 22.11 9.95
CA LYS A 93 -25.99 21.72 11.34
C LYS A 93 -26.48 20.30 11.68
N ASP A 94 -27.39 19.78 10.87
CA ASP A 94 -28.05 18.49 11.08
C ASP A 94 -27.49 17.40 10.12
N LEU A 95 -26.51 17.80 9.29
CA LEU A 95 -25.70 16.87 8.50
C LEU A 95 -24.77 16.12 9.46
N ARG A 96 -25.10 14.87 9.73
CA ARG A 96 -24.18 13.97 10.44
C ARG A 96 -22.90 13.82 9.63
N HIS A 97 -21.76 13.86 10.31
CA HIS A 97 -20.46 13.51 9.72
C HIS A 97 -20.46 12.01 9.38
N GLY A 98 -20.89 11.67 8.16
CA GLY A 98 -20.91 10.29 7.69
C GLY A 98 -19.50 9.78 7.38
N HIS A 99 -19.26 8.49 7.65
CA HIS A 99 -17.97 7.81 7.44
C HIS A 99 -16.84 8.32 8.35
N SER A 100 -17.17 8.69 9.59
CA SER A 100 -16.13 8.98 10.59
C SER A 100 -15.24 7.74 10.83
N ILE A 101 -14.02 7.97 11.33
CA ILE A 101 -13.09 6.86 11.68
C ILE A 101 -13.72 5.82 12.61
N VAL A 102 -14.61 6.26 13.51
CA VAL A 102 -15.32 5.39 14.45
C VAL A 102 -16.38 4.57 13.73
N ASP A 103 -17.16 5.18 12.83
CA ASP A 103 -18.21 4.48 12.07
C ASP A 103 -17.64 3.39 11.16
N VAL A 104 -16.44 3.63 10.59
CA VAL A 104 -15.73 2.65 9.75
C VAL A 104 -15.08 1.53 10.61
N GLY A 105 -15.09 1.64 11.94
CA GLY A 105 -14.47 0.68 12.85
C GLY A 105 -12.95 0.66 12.76
N LEU A 106 -12.34 1.80 12.38
CA LEU A 106 -10.89 1.94 12.25
C LEU A 106 -10.23 2.38 13.56
N GLY A 107 -10.97 3.04 14.45
CA GLY A 107 -10.45 3.54 15.72
C GLY A 107 -11.50 3.55 16.82
N ASP A 108 -11.06 3.23 18.04
CA ASP A 108 -11.91 3.27 19.23
C ASP A 108 -11.72 4.60 19.98
N PRO A 109 -12.80 5.28 20.39
CA PRO A 109 -12.73 6.49 21.22
C PRO A 109 -12.04 6.29 22.58
N LYS A 110 -11.93 5.03 23.03
CA LYS A 110 -11.22 4.66 24.25
C LYS A 110 -9.70 4.78 24.09
N ASP A 111 -9.19 4.45 22.91
CA ASP A 111 -7.76 4.48 22.60
C ASP A 111 -7.32 5.88 22.15
N ASP A 112 -8.18 6.60 21.43
CA ASP A 112 -7.96 7.99 21.04
C ASP A 112 -9.14 8.88 21.43
N SER A 113 -8.93 9.67 22.48
CA SER A 113 -9.90 10.67 22.97
C SER A 113 -10.35 11.67 21.90
N ARG A 114 -9.54 11.90 20.84
CA ARG A 114 -9.86 12.84 19.75
C ARG A 114 -10.98 12.35 18.84
N LEU A 115 -11.29 11.06 18.90
CA LEU A 115 -12.38 10.45 18.13
C LEU A 115 -13.74 10.58 18.83
N LYS A 116 -13.76 10.99 20.11
CA LYS A 116 -15.01 11.24 20.86
C LYS A 116 -15.57 12.63 20.53
N ARG A 117 -15.97 12.82 19.27
CA ARG A 117 -16.55 14.08 18.77
C ARG A 117 -18.08 14.00 18.74
N PRO A 118 -18.79 15.13 18.88
CA PRO A 118 -20.22 15.18 18.61
C PRO A 118 -20.49 15.03 17.10
N ASP A 119 -21.63 14.45 16.74
CA ASP A 119 -22.02 14.17 15.35
C ASP A 119 -22.12 15.42 14.45
N ASP A 120 -22.31 16.59 15.07
CA ASP A 120 -22.47 17.89 14.41
C ASP A 120 -21.12 18.56 14.06
N ASP A 121 -19.99 18.00 14.50
CA ASP A 121 -18.65 18.53 14.21
C ASP A 121 -18.19 18.12 12.81
N LEU A 122 -18.17 19.09 11.89
CA LEU A 122 -17.71 18.94 10.51
C LEU A 122 -16.18 19.07 10.36
N SER A 123 -15.43 19.15 11.47
CA SER A 123 -13.98 19.22 11.44
C SER A 123 -13.36 17.93 10.91
N ILE A 124 -12.30 18.05 10.11
CA ILE A 124 -11.62 16.92 9.49
C ILE A 124 -11.09 15.96 10.57
N ASP A 125 -11.25 14.66 10.32
CA ASP A 125 -10.76 13.59 11.17
C ASP A 125 -9.22 13.59 11.28
N PRO A 126 -8.64 13.14 12.41
CA PRO A 126 -7.21 13.12 12.58
C PRO A 126 -6.58 12.06 11.66
N ILE A 127 -5.55 12.46 10.91
CA ILE A 127 -4.84 11.56 9.98
C ILE A 127 -4.04 10.47 10.73
N MET A 128 -3.47 10.83 11.88
CA MET A 128 -2.52 10.01 12.66
C MET A 128 -3.10 9.57 14.00
N ARG A 129 -2.79 8.33 14.38
CA ARG A 129 -3.01 7.80 15.72
C ARG A 129 -2.10 8.49 16.75
N PRO A 130 -2.53 8.57 18.02
CA PRO A 130 -1.69 9.11 19.08
C PRO A 130 -0.41 8.29 19.25
N VAL A 131 0.68 8.99 19.55
CA VAL A 131 2.00 8.37 19.76
C VAL A 131 2.04 7.77 21.15
N ASP A 132 2.62 6.58 21.30
CA ASP A 132 2.92 6.03 22.61
C ASP A 132 3.71 7.07 23.45
N PRO A 133 3.24 7.43 24.66
CA PRO A 133 3.91 8.41 25.52
C PRO A 133 5.37 8.07 25.78
N LYS A 134 5.75 6.78 25.81
CA LYS A 134 7.16 6.36 25.99
C LYS A 134 8.03 6.80 24.82
N VAL A 135 7.53 6.66 23.60
CA VAL A 135 8.24 7.08 22.37
C VAL A 135 8.24 8.60 22.27
N ASN A 136 7.13 9.26 22.62
CA ASN A 136 7.04 10.73 22.61
C ASN A 136 8.05 11.37 23.58
N LYS A 137 8.26 10.78 24.77
CA LYS A 137 9.26 11.25 25.74
C LYS A 137 10.70 11.24 25.20
N ILE A 138 11.03 10.44 24.18
CA ILE A 138 12.38 10.41 23.58
C ILE A 138 12.73 11.76 22.95
N ILE A 139 11.74 12.46 22.38
CA ILE A 139 11.94 13.76 21.72
C ILE A 139 12.50 14.79 22.70
N TYR A 140 12.05 14.74 23.95
CA TYR A 140 12.35 15.73 24.98
C TYR A 140 13.58 15.38 25.84
N LYS A 141 14.30 14.29 25.55
CA LYS A 141 15.50 13.93 26.33
C LYS A 141 16.65 14.90 26.03
N PRO A 142 17.32 15.46 27.05
CA PRO A 142 18.49 16.31 26.84
C PRO A 142 19.68 15.53 26.26
N ARG A 143 20.50 16.22 25.45
CA ARG A 143 21.63 15.72 24.62
C ARG A 143 22.78 15.10 25.44
N PRO A 144 23.63 14.20 24.87
CA PRO A 144 24.37 14.44 23.61
C PRO A 144 23.85 13.68 22.38
N GLU A 145 23.00 12.68 22.55
CA GLU A 145 22.44 11.87 21.46
C GLU A 145 21.15 12.50 20.91
N PHE A 146 21.08 12.72 19.59
CA PHE A 146 20.00 13.45 18.91
C PHE A 146 18.60 12.84 19.16
N GLY A 147 17.88 13.33 20.19
CA GLY A 147 16.55 12.82 20.59
C GLY A 147 15.53 12.79 19.44
N LYS A 148 15.56 13.79 18.55
CA LYS A 148 14.75 13.82 17.32
C LYS A 148 15.09 12.65 16.37
N ASN A 149 16.37 12.40 16.11
CA ASN A 149 16.79 11.32 15.21
C ASN A 149 16.43 9.97 15.81
N LYS A 150 16.69 9.78 17.11
CA LYS A 150 16.32 8.56 17.83
C LYS A 150 14.82 8.33 17.86
N TYR A 151 14.04 9.40 18.01
CA TYR A 151 12.59 9.35 17.90
C TYR A 151 12.13 8.91 16.51
N LEU A 152 12.67 9.51 15.45
CA LEU A 152 12.32 9.15 14.07
C LEU A 152 12.73 7.70 13.76
N GLU A 153 13.89 7.26 14.21
CA GLU A 153 14.39 5.89 14.02
C GLU A 153 13.56 4.86 14.81
N THR A 154 13.13 5.19 16.02
CA THR A 154 12.26 4.31 16.81
C THR A 154 10.84 4.28 16.26
N ARG A 155 10.31 5.43 15.82
CA ARG A 155 8.97 5.52 15.23
C ARG A 155 8.92 4.91 13.82
N SER A 156 9.99 4.96 13.03
CA SER A 156 10.01 4.34 11.70
C SER A 156 9.86 2.82 11.76
N LYS A 157 10.40 2.17 12.82
CA LYS A 157 10.27 0.72 13.07
C LYS A 157 8.83 0.27 13.37
N THR A 158 7.93 1.19 13.74
CA THR A 158 6.52 0.85 13.94
C THR A 158 5.78 0.73 12.61
N TRP A 159 4.94 -0.30 12.49
CA TRP A 159 4.13 -0.55 11.30
C TRP A 159 3.23 0.66 10.96
N PRO A 160 3.08 1.02 9.68
CA PRO A 160 2.20 2.12 9.24
C PRO A 160 0.77 2.05 9.81
N GLU A 161 0.18 0.86 9.87
CA GLU A 161 -1.18 0.61 10.42
C GLU A 161 -1.35 1.08 11.87
N LYS A 162 -0.27 1.05 12.66
CA LYS A 162 -0.28 1.52 14.06
C LYS A 162 -0.04 3.01 14.18
N LYS A 163 0.37 3.68 13.09
CA LYS A 163 0.65 5.11 13.05
C LYS A 163 -0.53 5.88 12.45
N TYR A 164 -1.12 5.37 11.39
CA TYR A 164 -2.17 6.04 10.62
C TYR A 164 -3.50 5.29 10.75
N TYR A 165 -4.60 6.01 10.56
CA TYR A 165 -5.91 5.38 10.44
C TYR A 165 -6.09 4.77 9.05
N PHE A 166 -5.76 5.52 8.00
CA PHE A 166 -5.90 5.12 6.59
C PHE A 166 -4.54 4.90 5.90
N SER A 167 -4.56 4.25 4.72
CA SER A 167 -3.38 4.14 3.85
C SER A 167 -3.16 5.46 3.11
N GLU A 168 -2.36 6.35 3.70
CA GLU A 168 -2.08 7.67 3.11
C GLU A 168 -1.25 7.61 1.82
N CYS A 169 -0.56 6.50 1.58
CA CYS A 169 0.28 6.31 0.40
C CYS A 169 -0.15 5.06 -0.35
N SER A 170 -0.21 5.15 -1.69
CA SER A 170 -0.52 4.02 -2.57
C SER A 170 0.43 2.82 -2.39
N ASN A 171 1.68 3.09 -2.03
CA ASN A 171 2.65 2.04 -1.73
C ASN A 171 2.29 1.21 -0.48
N TRP A 172 1.36 1.66 0.35
CA TRP A 172 0.89 0.93 1.53
C TRP A 172 -0.36 0.10 1.26
N ASP A 173 -1.06 0.32 0.15
CA ASP A 173 -2.27 -0.44 -0.21
C ASP A 173 -1.98 -1.95 -0.22
N TYR A 174 -0.81 -2.32 -0.76
CA TYR A 174 -0.29 -3.67 -0.66
C TYR A 174 0.26 -3.93 0.74
N GLY A 175 -0.48 -4.73 1.51
CA GLY A 175 -0.05 -5.18 2.82
C GLY A 175 -0.74 -4.50 4.00
N TRP A 176 -1.60 -3.51 3.74
CA TRP A 176 -2.41 -2.85 4.76
C TRP A 176 -3.38 -3.82 5.44
N ARG A 177 -3.33 -3.87 6.77
CA ARG A 177 -4.19 -4.67 7.64
C ARG A 177 -4.28 -6.14 7.20
N MET A 178 -3.17 -6.72 6.70
CA MET A 178 -3.13 -8.13 6.27
C MET A 178 -3.60 -9.11 7.34
N LYS A 179 -3.45 -8.76 8.62
CA LYS A 179 -3.92 -9.58 9.75
C LYS A 179 -5.44 -9.72 9.84
N ASP A 180 -6.17 -8.74 9.30
CA ASP A 180 -7.63 -8.71 9.36
C ASP A 180 -8.27 -9.47 8.21
N SER A 181 -7.50 -9.71 7.13
CA SER A 181 -7.92 -10.65 6.10
C SER A 181 -8.11 -12.05 6.70
N SER A 182 -9.35 -12.54 6.66
CA SER A 182 -9.76 -13.85 7.20
C SER A 182 -9.24 -15.04 6.39
N LEU A 183 -8.49 -14.79 5.31
CA LEU A 183 -7.89 -15.80 4.44
C LEU A 183 -6.68 -16.47 5.11
N ARG A 184 -6.88 -17.06 6.29
CA ARG A 184 -5.97 -18.07 6.87
C ARG A 184 -6.16 -19.43 6.21
N GLN A 185 -6.54 -19.44 4.94
CA GLN A 185 -6.62 -20.69 4.20
C GLN A 185 -5.20 -21.17 3.95
N LYS A 186 -4.90 -22.40 4.37
CA LYS A 186 -3.65 -23.04 3.99
C LYS A 186 -3.65 -23.12 2.46
N PRO A 187 -2.55 -22.79 1.78
CA PRO A 187 -2.49 -22.93 0.34
C PRO A 187 -2.80 -24.39 -0.04
N MET A 188 -3.77 -24.59 -0.93
CA MET A 188 -4.19 -25.94 -1.37
C MET A 188 -3.02 -26.74 -1.94
N TYR A 189 -2.08 -26.05 -2.61
CA TYR A 189 -0.87 -26.62 -3.21
C TYR A 189 0.40 -25.95 -2.67
N GLY A 190 0.52 -25.81 -1.35
CA GLY A 190 1.74 -25.31 -0.72
C GLY A 190 2.94 -26.26 -0.92
N ARG A 191 4.15 -25.71 -1.09
CA ARG A 191 5.38 -26.52 -1.12
C ARG A 191 5.58 -27.23 0.23
N CYS A 192 5.49 -28.55 0.23
CA CYS A 192 5.74 -29.39 1.40
C CYS A 192 7.16 -29.97 1.37
N TRP A 193 7.93 -29.76 2.45
CA TRP A 193 9.29 -30.32 2.60
C TRP A 193 9.26 -31.81 3.01
N HIS A 194 8.70 -32.67 2.17
CA HIS A 194 8.54 -34.10 2.46
C HIS A 194 9.89 -34.80 2.71
N LEU A 195 10.85 -34.60 1.82
CA LEU A 195 12.18 -35.23 1.88
C LEU A 195 12.91 -34.89 3.18
N HIS A 196 12.95 -33.60 3.53
CA HIS A 196 13.65 -33.15 4.72
C HIS A 196 12.96 -33.60 6.01
N ARG A 197 11.63 -33.75 6.01
CA ARG A 197 10.87 -34.29 7.15
C ARG A 197 11.09 -35.79 7.32
N ALA A 198 11.22 -36.53 6.22
CA ALA A 198 11.45 -37.97 6.24
C ALA A 198 12.90 -38.34 6.61
N VAL A 199 13.88 -37.57 6.11
CA VAL A 199 15.31 -37.85 6.31
C VAL A 199 15.80 -37.33 7.67
N ARG A 200 15.27 -36.22 8.17
CA ARG A 200 15.64 -35.65 9.47
C ARG A 200 14.78 -36.25 10.58
N THR A 201 14.93 -37.54 10.86
CA THR A 201 14.41 -38.11 12.11
C THR A 201 15.18 -37.49 13.27
N ARG A 202 14.46 -36.95 14.26
CA ARG A 202 15.07 -36.28 15.43
C ARG A 202 15.78 -37.25 16.38
N VAL A 203 15.41 -38.51 16.28
CA VAL A 203 16.07 -39.70 16.81
C VAL A 203 16.76 -40.38 15.64
N GLY A 204 17.97 -40.91 15.84
CA GLY A 204 18.72 -41.64 14.81
C GLY A 204 17.96 -42.87 14.27
N PRO A 205 18.62 -43.75 13.50
CA PRO A 205 18.03 -45.05 13.16
C PRO A 205 17.43 -45.66 14.42
N LYS A 206 16.17 -46.11 14.36
CA LYS A 206 15.60 -46.84 15.50
C LYS A 206 16.55 -48.01 15.80
N PRO A 207 16.89 -48.28 17.07
CA PRO A 207 17.70 -49.44 17.39
C PRO A 207 17.02 -50.68 16.78
N ASP A 208 17.83 -51.57 16.22
CA ASP A 208 17.30 -52.81 15.65
C ASP A 208 16.49 -53.54 16.72
N PRO A 209 15.35 -54.16 16.34
CA PRO A 209 14.54 -54.92 17.28
C PRO A 209 15.37 -55.92 18.11
N PRO A 210 15.00 -56.20 19.38
CA PRO A 210 15.82 -56.99 20.31
C PRO A 210 16.17 -58.42 19.84
N TYR A 211 15.44 -58.94 18.84
CA TYR A 211 15.66 -60.26 18.28
C TYR A 211 16.73 -60.30 17.19
N TYR A 212 17.24 -59.15 16.72
CA TYR A 212 18.40 -59.12 15.84
C TYR A 212 19.68 -59.24 16.67
N LYS A 213 20.51 -60.22 16.31
CA LYS A 213 21.85 -60.37 16.87
C LYS A 213 22.75 -59.30 16.25
N SER A 214 23.53 -58.59 17.05
CA SER A 214 24.56 -57.67 16.54
C SER A 214 25.50 -58.44 15.61
N SER A 215 25.88 -57.85 14.48
CA SER A 215 26.89 -58.43 13.61
C SER A 215 28.20 -58.55 14.38
N ASP A 216 28.76 -59.76 14.43
CA ASP A 216 30.09 -59.96 14.98
C ASP A 216 31.08 -59.20 14.08
N PRO A 217 31.95 -58.34 14.64
CA PRO A 217 32.96 -57.65 13.84
C PRO A 217 33.85 -58.72 13.18
N PRO A 218 34.26 -58.53 11.90
CA PRO A 218 35.15 -59.47 11.24
C PRO A 218 36.50 -59.46 11.95
N GLY A 219 36.68 -60.43 12.86
CA GLY A 219 37.88 -60.66 13.64
C GLY A 219 38.35 -62.11 13.47
N PRO A 220 39.63 -62.40 13.78
CA PRO A 220 40.21 -63.71 13.51
C PRO A 220 39.45 -64.79 14.27
N THR A 221 38.93 -65.76 13.51
CA THR A 221 38.17 -66.91 13.99
C THR A 221 39.01 -67.69 14.99
N LYS A 222 38.54 -67.79 16.24
CA LYS A 222 39.15 -68.68 17.24
C LYS A 222 38.79 -70.11 16.87
N ILE A 223 39.74 -70.83 16.27
CA ILE A 223 39.67 -72.28 16.11
C ILE A 223 39.76 -72.88 17.52
N VAL A 224 38.68 -73.53 17.96
CA VAL A 224 38.68 -74.32 19.19
C VAL A 224 39.22 -75.70 18.83
N ASN A 225 40.40 -76.04 19.33
CA ASN A 225 40.95 -77.39 19.20
C ASN A 225 40.12 -78.33 20.10
N ILE A 226 39.73 -79.47 19.53
CA ILE A 226 39.00 -80.58 20.16
C ILE A 226 39.85 -81.21 21.26
#